data_AF-A0A0R0B409-F1
#
_entry.id   AF-A0A0R0B409-F1
#
_cell.length_a   1.000
_cell.length_b   1.000
_cell.length_c   1.000
_cell.angle_alpha   90.00
_cell.angle_beta   90.00
_cell.angle_gamma   90.00
#
_symmetry.space_group_name_H-M   'P 1'
#
loop_
_entity.id
_entity.type
_entity.pdbx_description
1 polymer ?
#
loop_
_entity_poly.entity_id
_entity_poly.type
_entity_poly.pdbx_seq_one_letter_code
_entity_poly.pdbx_strand_id
1 'polypeptide(L)'
;MLPALLALGMVVSPGAFADGDDPAAVRAITSAQALQDLAAVIECRAPTSVREPLSRNVWDVVLGDGKRAKPPFDAWIVVKQPNSYLHEVELPSPITVFGYPTQRIAVLSDGMMAILDDVSFETISKQLEMRPLHATAAPHIHVRNLSLRNVSEIGFSVRSLTASRVSTHPGSVLVGCEERYDTRMEQLRRRGKEPDVVFAPGVDIATELDDVLSCNADALRNYTADWAVTMSAHTTDARFKGWKDGEDEEGNRWWVPPAPIMIAGRPASRLVKVGQTLYAELDGDIAETLAEDWLLPPYDGWSDAAFVGFYDTDTAADGWLEDRARIVRAWAPGKTLHGCEYQQNRPEFGEHPDDDDEG
;
A
#
# COMPACT_ATOMS: atom_id res chain seq x y z
N MET A 1 -25.99 73.48 55.51
CA MET A 1 -25.38 72.33 56.20
C MET A 1 -25.99 71.06 55.59
N LEU A 2 -25.14 70.05 55.33
CA LEU A 2 -25.35 68.74 54.66
C LEU A 2 -26.74 68.05 54.78
N PRO A 3 -27.08 67.01 53.95
CA PRO A 3 -26.17 66.17 53.14
C PRO A 3 -26.55 65.94 51.67
N ALA A 4 -25.54 65.46 50.93
CA ALA A 4 -25.55 65.11 49.53
C ALA A 4 -26.16 63.71 49.28
N LEU A 5 -26.93 63.58 48.20
CA LEU A 5 -27.33 62.33 47.55
C LEU A 5 -26.60 62.26 46.21
N LEU A 6 -25.60 61.39 46.11
CA LEU A 6 -24.90 61.02 44.88
C LEU A 6 -25.51 59.73 44.35
N ALA A 7 -26.10 59.79 43.16
CA ALA A 7 -26.56 58.63 42.41
C ALA A 7 -25.35 57.86 41.85
N LEU A 8 -25.23 56.57 42.21
CA LEU A 8 -24.29 55.66 41.56
C LEU A 8 -24.75 55.39 40.12
N GLY A 9 -23.95 55.81 39.15
CA GLY A 9 -24.03 55.34 37.77
C GLY A 9 -23.39 53.96 37.64
N MET A 10 -24.10 53.03 36.99
CA MET A 10 -23.55 51.75 36.55
C MET A 10 -22.55 52.00 35.42
N VAL A 11 -21.26 51.73 35.68
CA VAL A 11 -20.24 51.60 34.64
C VAL A 11 -20.14 50.12 34.30
N VAL A 12 -20.68 49.74 33.15
CA VAL A 12 -20.38 48.46 32.52
C VAL A 12 -19.03 48.62 31.84
N SER A 13 -17.98 48.08 32.45
CA SER A 13 -16.69 47.92 31.77
C SER A 13 -16.85 46.88 30.66
N PRO A 14 -16.50 47.18 29.40
CA PRO A 14 -16.24 46.14 28.43
C PRO A 14 -14.93 45.46 28.86
N GLY A 15 -15.04 44.22 29.32
CA GLY A 15 -13.91 43.33 29.47
C GLY A 15 -13.23 43.19 28.11
N ALA A 16 -11.96 43.61 28.03
CA ALA A 16 -11.08 43.26 26.95
C ALA A 16 -10.87 41.74 27.02
N PHE A 17 -11.66 41.00 26.24
CA PHE A 17 -11.25 39.69 25.78
C PHE A 17 -10.06 39.94 24.86
N ALA A 18 -8.89 39.49 25.32
CA ALA A 18 -7.75 39.33 24.44
C ALA A 18 -8.09 38.21 23.46
N ASP A 19 -8.77 38.55 22.37
CA ASP A 19 -8.81 37.74 21.15
C ASP A 19 -7.41 37.80 20.54
N GLY A 20 -6.54 36.94 21.07
CA GLY A 20 -5.25 36.58 20.51
C GLY A 20 -5.35 35.25 19.76
N ASP A 21 -6.44 35.02 19.02
CA ASP A 21 -6.45 34.03 17.95
C ASP A 21 -6.00 34.74 16.68
N ASP A 22 -4.69 34.87 16.53
CA ASP A 22 -4.08 35.02 15.20
C ASP A 22 -4.22 33.63 14.55
N PRO A 23 -5.11 33.43 13.55
CA PRO A 23 -5.23 32.15 12.89
C PRO A 23 -3.90 31.91 12.21
N ALA A 24 -3.08 31.01 12.79
CA ALA A 24 -1.72 30.66 12.38
C ALA A 24 -1.50 31.03 10.91
N ALA A 25 -0.90 32.20 10.67
CA ALA A 25 -0.70 32.70 9.34
C ALA A 25 -0.02 31.60 8.53
N VAL A 26 -0.74 31.01 7.57
CA VAL A 26 -0.22 29.96 6.70
C VAL A 26 1.00 30.57 6.05
N ARG A 27 2.18 30.20 6.55
CA ARG A 27 3.43 30.87 6.19
C ARG A 27 3.64 30.61 4.71
N ALA A 28 3.52 31.66 3.90
CA ALA A 28 3.65 31.53 2.46
C ALA A 28 5.04 30.97 2.12
N ILE A 29 5.06 29.84 1.42
CA ILE A 29 6.32 29.19 1.00
C ILE A 29 7.05 30.13 0.05
N THR A 30 8.30 30.44 0.36
CA THR A 30 9.13 31.28 -0.53
C THR A 30 9.70 30.46 -1.69
N SER A 31 10.12 31.11 -2.78
CA SER A 31 10.80 30.41 -3.89
C SER A 31 12.04 29.63 -3.42
N ALA A 32 12.85 30.22 -2.53
CA ALA A 32 14.01 29.54 -1.94
C ALA A 32 13.61 28.31 -1.12
N GLN A 33 12.54 28.41 -0.32
CA GLN A 33 12.04 27.28 0.47
C GLN A 33 11.52 26.17 -0.44
N ALA A 34 10.73 26.50 -1.47
CA ALA A 34 10.19 25.51 -2.40
C ALA A 34 11.30 24.70 -3.11
N LEU A 35 12.41 25.35 -3.48
CA LEU A 35 13.56 24.70 -4.09
C LEU A 35 14.36 23.84 -3.09
N GLN A 36 14.47 24.28 -1.83
CA GLN A 36 15.08 23.48 -0.75
C GLN A 36 14.24 22.24 -0.43
N ASP A 37 12.92 22.40 -0.32
CA ASP A 37 11.97 21.30 -0.09
C ASP A 37 12.01 20.31 -1.25
N LEU A 38 12.08 20.80 -2.50
CA LEU A 38 12.24 19.94 -3.67
C LEU A 38 13.51 19.10 -3.61
N ALA A 39 14.66 19.71 -3.26
CA ALA A 39 15.89 18.95 -3.09
C ALA A 39 15.75 17.89 -1.97
N ALA A 40 15.14 18.24 -0.84
CA ALA A 40 14.90 17.31 0.26
C ALA A 40 13.95 16.16 -0.14
N VAL A 41 12.91 16.44 -0.94
CA VAL A 41 12.00 15.42 -1.47
C VAL A 41 12.73 14.49 -2.44
N ILE A 42 13.51 15.02 -3.39
CA ILE A 42 14.30 14.22 -4.34
C ILE A 42 15.31 13.34 -3.58
N GLU A 43 15.86 13.81 -2.47
CA GLU A 43 16.85 13.08 -1.66
C GLU A 43 16.26 12.11 -0.61
N CYS A 44 14.94 11.91 -0.59
CA CYS A 44 14.22 11.13 0.42
C CYS A 44 14.39 11.65 1.87
N ARG A 45 14.70 12.93 2.07
CA ARG A 45 14.88 13.55 3.39
C ARG A 45 13.66 14.31 3.90
N ALA A 46 12.67 14.57 3.04
CA ALA A 46 11.49 15.33 3.42
C ALA A 46 10.43 14.45 4.11
N PRO A 47 9.79 14.93 5.19
CA PRO A 47 8.61 14.29 5.78
C PRO A 47 7.40 14.42 4.85
N THR A 48 6.37 13.61 5.11
CA THR A 48 5.11 13.60 4.36
C THR A 48 4.42 14.96 4.41
N SER A 49 4.53 15.66 5.55
CA SER A 49 4.00 17.01 5.76
C SER A 49 4.59 18.07 4.80
N VAL A 50 5.79 17.84 4.26
CA VAL A 50 6.44 18.69 3.24
C VAL A 50 6.24 18.14 1.84
N ARG A 51 6.43 16.83 1.67
CA ARG A 51 6.37 16.14 0.38
C ARG A 51 5.01 16.26 -0.29
N GLU A 52 3.91 16.03 0.44
CA GLU A 52 2.58 16.03 -0.16
C GLU A 52 2.13 17.43 -0.65
N PRO A 53 2.25 18.51 0.15
CA PRO A 53 1.95 19.84 -0.36
C PRO A 53 2.83 20.22 -1.54
N LEU A 54 4.13 19.89 -1.52
CA LEU A 54 5.03 20.16 -2.63
C LEU A 54 4.57 19.44 -3.90
N SER A 55 4.32 18.13 -3.80
CA SER A 55 3.87 17.30 -4.92
C SER A 55 2.58 17.86 -5.54
N ARG A 56 1.58 18.24 -4.73
CA ARG A 56 0.35 18.88 -5.23
C ARG A 56 0.63 20.14 -6.03
N ASN A 57 1.48 21.04 -5.51
CA ASN A 57 1.82 22.29 -6.22
C ASN A 57 2.59 22.04 -7.52
N VAL A 58 3.51 21.06 -7.54
CA VAL A 58 4.25 20.70 -8.75
C VAL A 58 3.32 20.06 -9.79
N TRP A 59 2.35 19.24 -9.37
CA TRP A 59 1.32 18.72 -10.26
C TRP A 59 0.40 19.81 -10.83
N ASP A 60 0.13 20.89 -10.09
CA ASP A 60 -0.59 22.05 -10.63
C ASP A 60 0.22 22.77 -11.74
N VAL A 61 1.55 22.81 -11.65
CA VAL A 61 2.42 23.28 -12.75
C VAL A 61 2.24 22.38 -13.97
N VAL A 62 2.37 21.07 -13.78
CA VAL A 62 2.35 20.08 -14.86
C VAL A 62 0.98 20.01 -15.56
N LEU A 63 -0.12 19.87 -14.80
CA LEU A 63 -1.47 19.71 -15.34
C LEU A 63 -2.08 21.03 -15.85
N GLY A 64 -1.58 22.16 -15.34
CA GLY A 64 -2.02 23.49 -15.72
C GLY A 64 -1.22 24.12 -16.85
N ASP A 65 -0.13 23.48 -17.31
CA ASP A 65 0.89 24.11 -18.16
C ASP A 65 1.35 25.46 -17.54
N GLY A 66 1.62 25.42 -16.23
CA GLY A 66 1.95 26.56 -15.37
C GLY A 66 0.76 27.43 -14.94
N LYS A 67 -0.41 27.37 -15.61
CA LYS A 67 -1.51 28.31 -15.38
C LYS A 67 -2.31 28.09 -14.10
N ARG A 68 -2.24 26.89 -13.52
CA ARG A 68 -2.89 26.56 -12.24
C ARG A 68 -1.94 26.78 -11.05
N ALA A 69 -0.64 26.87 -11.32
CA ALA A 69 0.37 27.03 -10.29
C ALA A 69 0.22 28.39 -9.61
N LYS A 70 0.31 28.39 -8.29
CA LYS A 70 0.34 29.60 -7.47
C LYS A 70 1.79 29.94 -7.13
N PRO A 71 2.09 31.20 -6.79
CA PRO A 71 3.41 31.56 -6.26
C PRO A 71 3.84 30.62 -5.12
N PRO A 72 5.10 30.16 -5.10
CA PRO A 72 6.20 30.50 -6.00
C PRO A 72 6.37 29.56 -7.22
N PHE A 73 5.43 28.64 -7.46
CA PHE A 73 5.53 27.61 -8.50
C PHE A 73 5.12 28.11 -9.90
N ASP A 74 4.47 29.27 -9.98
CA ASP A 74 4.10 29.93 -11.23
C ASP A 74 5.31 30.34 -12.10
N ALA A 75 6.50 30.40 -11.51
CA ALA A 75 7.76 30.63 -12.22
C ALA A 75 8.40 29.36 -12.83
N TRP A 76 7.81 28.17 -12.62
CA TRP A 76 8.36 26.89 -13.09
C TRP A 76 7.82 26.57 -14.48
N ILE A 77 8.68 26.09 -15.37
CA ILE A 77 8.35 25.97 -16.80
C ILE A 77 8.25 24.50 -17.19
N VAL A 78 7.09 24.09 -17.72
CA VAL A 78 6.94 22.74 -18.27
C VAL A 78 7.70 22.65 -19.59
N VAL A 79 8.61 21.68 -19.68
CA VAL A 79 9.36 21.37 -20.90
C VAL A 79 8.57 20.35 -21.72
N LYS A 80 8.33 20.68 -22.98
CA LYS A 80 7.61 19.79 -23.89
C LYS A 80 8.46 18.56 -24.20
N GLN A 81 7.91 17.39 -23.92
CA GLN A 81 8.60 16.12 -24.14
C GLN A 81 7.73 15.09 -24.87
N PRO A 82 8.35 14.10 -25.56
CA PRO A 82 7.64 13.03 -26.23
C PRO A 82 7.26 11.86 -25.29
N ASN A 83 7.76 11.81 -24.05
CA ASN A 83 7.43 10.76 -23.09
C ASN A 83 6.11 11.07 -22.39
N SER A 84 5.14 10.15 -22.45
CA SER A 84 3.86 10.29 -21.74
C SER A 84 3.91 9.83 -20.28
N TYR A 85 4.99 9.20 -19.85
CA TYR A 85 5.13 8.64 -18.50
C TYR A 85 5.82 9.57 -17.50
N LEU A 86 6.36 10.71 -17.95
CA LEU A 86 6.94 11.72 -17.09
C LEU A 86 6.68 13.12 -17.65
N HIS A 87 6.74 14.11 -16.77
CA HIS A 87 6.70 15.53 -17.13
C HIS A 87 8.03 16.18 -16.73
N GLU A 88 8.56 17.07 -17.57
CA GLU A 88 9.85 17.69 -17.34
C GLU A 88 9.57 19.13 -16.98
N VAL A 89 10.21 19.60 -15.92
CA VAL A 89 10.03 20.95 -15.41
C VAL A 89 11.40 21.59 -15.24
N GLU A 90 11.57 22.75 -15.87
CA GLU A 90 12.71 23.63 -15.67
C GLU A 90 12.45 24.55 -14.47
N LEU A 91 13.39 24.56 -13.54
CA LEU A 91 13.33 25.30 -12.28
C LEU A 91 13.78 26.76 -12.50
N PRO A 92 13.28 27.73 -11.70
CA PRO A 92 13.68 29.14 -11.80
C PRO A 92 15.15 29.40 -11.43
N SER A 93 15.77 28.49 -10.68
CA SER A 93 17.20 28.49 -10.37
C SER A 93 17.69 27.06 -10.10
N PRO A 94 18.99 26.76 -10.25
CA PRO A 94 19.51 25.42 -10.02
C PRO A 94 19.44 25.02 -8.55
N ILE A 95 19.12 23.75 -8.31
CA ILE A 95 19.24 23.07 -7.01
C ILE A 95 20.44 22.13 -7.02
N THR A 96 20.89 21.73 -5.83
CA THR A 96 21.89 20.65 -5.68
C THR A 96 21.22 19.44 -5.05
N VAL A 97 21.36 18.28 -5.68
CA VAL A 97 20.82 17.00 -5.21
C VAL A 97 21.89 15.93 -5.31
N PHE A 98 22.09 15.17 -4.25
CA PHE A 98 23.15 14.15 -4.14
C PHE A 98 24.56 14.68 -4.47
N GLY A 99 24.79 15.99 -4.28
CA GLY A 99 26.05 16.66 -4.60
C GLY A 99 26.20 17.15 -6.05
N TYR A 100 25.17 16.99 -6.88
CA TYR A 100 25.17 17.42 -8.28
C TYR A 100 24.18 18.56 -8.53
N PRO A 101 24.57 19.60 -9.29
CA PRO A 101 23.65 20.67 -9.66
C PRO A 101 22.67 20.19 -10.74
N THR A 102 21.42 20.63 -10.68
CA THR A 102 20.46 20.52 -11.77
C THR A 102 19.48 21.68 -11.75
N GLN A 103 18.95 22.02 -12.92
CA GLN A 103 17.83 22.95 -13.08
C GLN A 103 16.61 22.26 -13.69
N ARG A 104 16.65 20.92 -13.85
CA ARG A 104 15.61 20.17 -14.53
C ARG A 104 15.20 18.98 -13.69
N ILE A 105 13.89 18.79 -13.55
CA ILE A 105 13.31 17.66 -12.84
C ILE A 105 12.36 16.90 -13.74
N ALA A 106 12.23 15.60 -13.48
CA ALA A 106 11.18 14.76 -13.99
C ALA A 106 10.13 14.56 -12.87
N VAL A 107 8.86 14.74 -13.20
CA VAL A 107 7.70 14.49 -12.34
C VAL A 107 7.03 13.22 -12.84
N LEU A 108 6.95 12.21 -11.97
CA LEU A 108 6.34 10.90 -12.22
C LEU A 108 5.18 10.69 -11.25
N SER A 109 4.35 9.65 -11.46
CA SER A 109 3.23 9.33 -10.55
C SER A 109 3.70 9.10 -9.11
N ASP A 110 4.85 8.44 -8.96
CA ASP A 110 5.30 7.91 -7.67
C ASP A 110 6.44 8.75 -7.05
N GLY A 111 6.81 9.87 -7.69
CA GLY A 111 7.90 10.70 -7.19
C GLY A 111 8.35 11.83 -8.12
N MET A 112 9.33 12.59 -7.64
CA MET A 112 10.04 13.63 -8.39
C MET A 112 11.51 13.25 -8.44
N MET A 113 12.11 13.39 -9.61
CA MET A 113 13.50 13.03 -9.87
C MET A 113 14.27 14.23 -10.43
N ALA A 114 15.51 14.37 -10.00
CA ALA A 114 16.47 15.24 -10.66
C ALA A 114 16.91 14.63 -11.99
N ILE A 115 17.02 15.46 -13.03
CA ILE A 115 17.67 15.10 -14.28
C ILE A 115 19.12 15.57 -14.16
N LEU A 116 20.05 14.63 -13.98
CA LEU A 116 21.47 14.92 -13.85
C LEU A 116 22.17 14.72 -15.19
N ASP A 117 22.74 15.81 -15.70
CA ASP A 117 23.60 15.79 -16.88
C ASP A 117 25.05 15.51 -16.46
N ASP A 118 25.82 14.88 -17.36
CA ASP A 118 27.25 14.58 -17.15
C ASP A 118 27.59 13.69 -15.94
N VAL A 119 26.60 13.01 -15.36
CA VAL A 119 26.78 12.01 -14.30
C VAL A 119 26.51 10.62 -14.87
N SER A 120 27.47 9.70 -14.73
CA SER A 120 27.25 8.32 -15.16
C SER A 120 26.27 7.59 -14.24
N PHE A 121 25.42 6.76 -14.82
CA PHE A 121 24.44 5.93 -14.10
C PHE A 121 25.11 5.05 -13.05
N GLU A 122 26.28 4.52 -13.37
CA GLU A 122 27.10 3.67 -12.53
C GLU A 122 27.70 4.46 -11.35
N THR A 123 28.12 5.71 -11.58
CA THR A 123 28.62 6.60 -10.52
C THR A 123 27.56 6.85 -9.46
N ILE A 124 26.38 7.34 -9.87
CA ILE A 124 25.32 7.69 -8.92
C ILE A 124 24.76 6.44 -8.22
N SER A 125 24.61 5.34 -8.95
CA SER A 125 24.17 4.06 -8.37
C SER A 125 25.12 3.56 -7.30
N LYS A 126 26.43 3.65 -7.54
CA LYS A 126 27.44 3.24 -6.56
C LYS A 126 27.45 4.18 -5.35
N GLN A 127 27.38 5.49 -5.57
CA GLN A 127 27.34 6.50 -4.50
C GLN A 127 26.16 6.27 -3.54
N LEU A 128 25.00 5.92 -4.09
CA LEU A 128 23.77 5.72 -3.32
C LEU A 128 23.53 4.25 -2.91
N GLU A 129 24.49 3.36 -3.18
CA GLU A 129 24.44 1.92 -2.87
C GLU A 129 23.21 1.21 -3.46
N MET A 130 22.80 1.62 -4.66
CA MET A 130 21.65 1.06 -5.37
C MET A 130 21.99 -0.24 -6.08
N ARG A 131 20.97 -1.08 -6.29
CA ARG A 131 21.06 -2.34 -7.03
C ARG A 131 20.04 -2.37 -8.16
N PRO A 132 20.26 -3.16 -9.23
CA PRO A 132 19.25 -3.35 -10.26
C PRO A 132 17.89 -3.73 -9.67
N LEU A 133 16.83 -3.04 -10.09
CA LEU A 133 15.46 -3.31 -9.66
C LEU A 133 15.07 -4.75 -9.98
N HIS A 134 15.47 -5.21 -11.16
CA HIS A 134 15.34 -6.59 -11.57
C HIS A 134 16.57 -6.95 -12.40
N ALA A 135 17.20 -8.09 -12.10
CA ALA A 135 18.48 -8.47 -12.70
C ALA A 135 18.46 -8.52 -14.24
N THR A 136 17.34 -8.96 -14.83
CA THR A 136 17.18 -9.11 -16.29
C THR A 136 16.17 -8.17 -16.94
N ALA A 137 14.99 -7.99 -16.35
CA ALA A 137 13.89 -7.21 -16.96
C ALA A 137 14.07 -5.69 -16.87
N ALA A 138 14.72 -5.17 -15.82
CA ALA A 138 14.86 -3.73 -15.60
C ALA A 138 16.29 -3.33 -15.14
N PRO A 139 17.36 -3.71 -15.87
CA PRO A 139 18.74 -3.39 -15.48
C PRO A 139 19.09 -1.90 -15.67
N HIS A 140 18.24 -1.14 -16.35
CA HIS A 140 18.37 0.31 -16.54
C HIS A 140 17.76 1.12 -15.39
N ILE A 141 17.17 0.46 -14.39
CA ILE A 141 16.61 1.04 -13.18
C ILE A 141 17.34 0.43 -11.98
N HIS A 142 17.94 1.26 -11.16
CA HIS A 142 18.60 0.87 -9.93
C HIS A 142 17.86 1.47 -8.74
N VAL A 143 17.64 0.68 -7.70
CA VAL A 143 16.86 1.05 -6.52
C VAL A 143 17.61 0.73 -5.23
N ARG A 144 17.34 1.51 -4.20
CA ARG A 144 17.67 1.21 -2.81
C ARG A 144 16.44 1.52 -1.96
N ASN A 145 15.83 0.50 -1.38
CA ASN A 145 14.77 0.68 -0.41
C ASN A 145 15.38 1.26 0.87
N LEU A 146 14.85 2.41 1.31
CA LEU A 146 15.26 3.08 2.53
C LEU A 146 14.42 2.63 3.70
N SER A 147 13.10 2.57 3.50
CA SER A 147 12.16 2.14 4.54
C SER A 147 10.99 1.37 3.97
N LEU A 148 10.33 0.62 4.85
CA LEU A 148 9.09 -0.08 4.60
C LEU A 148 8.20 0.04 5.83
N ARG A 149 6.93 0.40 5.60
CA ARG A 149 5.89 0.51 6.61
C ARG A 149 4.65 -0.26 6.16
N ASN A 150 3.98 -0.95 7.07
CA ASN A 150 2.70 -1.59 6.79
C ASN A 150 1.63 -0.49 6.77
N VAL A 151 0.85 -0.39 5.69
CA VAL A 151 -0.21 0.63 5.55
C VAL A 151 -1.60 0.02 5.43
N SER A 152 -1.69 -1.29 5.19
CA SER A 152 -2.91 -2.09 5.23
C SER A 152 -2.56 -3.56 5.48
N GLU A 153 -3.56 -4.44 5.54
CA GLU A 153 -3.40 -5.88 5.76
C GLU A 153 -2.50 -6.59 4.72
N ILE A 154 -2.43 -6.06 3.50
CA ILE A 154 -1.69 -6.66 2.37
C ILE A 154 -0.73 -5.66 1.70
N GLY A 155 -0.69 -4.43 2.21
CA GLY A 155 -0.11 -3.28 1.54
C GLY A 155 0.99 -2.62 2.35
N PHE A 156 2.06 -2.25 1.65
CA PHE A 156 3.22 -1.61 2.25
C PHE A 156 3.49 -0.29 1.55
N SER A 157 3.81 0.75 2.31
CA SER A 157 4.53 1.90 1.75
C SER A 157 6.00 1.54 1.71
N VAL A 158 6.61 1.65 0.52
CA VAL A 158 8.05 1.50 0.35
C VAL A 158 8.61 2.82 -0.13
N ARG A 159 9.49 3.41 0.67
CA ARG A 159 10.30 4.55 0.23
C ARG A 159 11.62 4.05 -0.33
N SER A 160 11.95 4.47 -1.54
CA SER A 160 13.19 4.07 -2.21
C SER A 160 13.86 5.24 -2.92
N LEU A 161 15.18 5.23 -2.90
CA LEU A 161 15.96 5.98 -3.88
C LEU A 161 15.94 5.18 -5.18
N THR A 162 15.61 5.84 -6.28
CA THR A 162 15.57 5.26 -7.62
C THR A 162 16.42 6.08 -8.56
N ALA A 163 17.27 5.40 -9.34
CA ALA A 163 17.96 5.97 -10.48
C ALA A 163 17.55 5.23 -11.76
N SER A 164 17.36 5.93 -12.87
CA SER A 164 17.01 5.33 -14.15
C SER A 164 17.66 6.02 -15.35
N ARG A 165 17.88 5.24 -16.41
CA ARG A 165 18.18 5.74 -17.75
C ARG A 165 16.95 5.58 -18.64
N VAL A 166 16.50 6.69 -19.24
CA VAL A 166 15.36 6.71 -20.15
C VAL A 166 15.79 7.19 -21.53
N SER A 167 15.20 6.61 -22.57
CA SER A 167 15.56 6.91 -23.97
C SER A 167 15.30 8.36 -24.37
N THR A 168 14.36 9.05 -23.70
CA THR A 168 14.04 10.46 -23.97
C THR A 168 15.05 11.45 -23.40
N HIS A 169 15.96 11.00 -22.54
CA HIS A 169 17.03 11.81 -21.95
C HIS A 169 18.39 11.12 -22.18
N PRO A 170 18.84 11.00 -23.44
CA PRO A 170 20.11 10.34 -23.73
C PRO A 170 21.27 11.12 -23.10
N GLY A 171 22.07 10.44 -22.28
CA GLY A 171 23.23 11.04 -21.61
C GLY A 171 22.94 11.61 -20.22
N SER A 172 21.68 11.68 -19.80
CA SER A 172 21.30 12.07 -18.45
C SER A 172 20.91 10.85 -17.61
N VAL A 173 20.95 11.02 -16.29
CA VAL A 173 20.39 10.07 -15.32
C VAL A 173 19.27 10.74 -14.57
N LEU A 174 18.11 10.08 -14.49
CA LEU A 174 17.03 10.48 -13.61
C LEU A 174 17.28 9.85 -12.25
N VAL A 175 17.33 10.64 -11.18
CA VAL A 175 17.51 10.11 -9.82
C VAL A 175 16.64 10.86 -8.83
N GLY A 176 15.98 10.14 -7.94
CA GLY A 176 15.19 10.77 -6.90
C GLY A 176 14.56 9.77 -5.93
N CYS A 177 13.64 10.30 -5.14
CA CYS A 177 12.87 9.54 -4.17
C CYS A 177 11.54 9.14 -4.76
N GLU A 178 11.19 7.89 -4.58
CA GLU A 178 9.86 7.37 -4.86
C GLU A 178 9.24 6.82 -3.59
N GLU A 179 7.94 7.02 -3.47
CA GLU A 179 7.12 6.36 -2.48
C GLU A 179 6.03 5.59 -3.19
N ARG A 180 6.10 4.27 -3.05
CA ARG A 180 5.27 3.35 -3.81
C ARG A 180 4.50 2.44 -2.88
N TYR A 181 3.26 2.18 -3.25
CA TYR A 181 2.55 1.04 -2.72
C TYR A 181 3.21 -0.24 -3.24
N ASP A 182 3.34 -1.23 -2.37
CA ASP A 182 3.90 -2.54 -2.69
C ASP A 182 3.02 -3.61 -2.03
N THR A 183 3.13 -4.83 -2.54
CA THR A 183 2.51 -6.02 -1.94
C THR A 183 3.57 -7.11 -1.79
N ARG A 184 3.28 -8.16 -1.01
CA ARG A 184 4.18 -9.33 -0.96
C ARG A 184 4.45 -9.88 -2.34
N MET A 185 3.41 -9.94 -3.17
CA MET A 185 3.49 -10.47 -4.53
C MET A 185 4.46 -9.65 -5.40
N GLU A 186 4.36 -8.33 -5.35
CA GLU A 186 5.26 -7.44 -6.09
C GLU A 186 6.71 -7.54 -5.59
N GLN A 187 6.93 -7.65 -4.27
CA GLN A 187 8.26 -7.92 -3.70
C GLN A 187 8.84 -9.25 -4.17
N LEU A 188 8.03 -10.31 -4.20
CA LEU A 188 8.44 -11.63 -4.68
C LEU A 188 8.76 -11.61 -6.18
N ARG A 189 7.93 -10.95 -6.99
CA ARG A 189 8.17 -10.78 -8.43
C ARG A 189 9.48 -10.06 -8.72
N ARG A 190 9.81 -8.99 -7.99
CA ARG A 190 11.09 -8.27 -8.12
C ARG A 190 12.30 -9.16 -7.79
N ARG A 191 12.11 -10.17 -6.92
CA ARG A 191 13.13 -11.17 -6.56
C ARG A 191 13.13 -12.42 -7.45
N GLY A 192 12.19 -12.53 -8.39
CA GLY A 192 11.99 -13.74 -9.21
C GLY A 192 11.53 -14.95 -8.39
N LYS A 193 10.76 -14.72 -7.32
CA LYS A 193 10.28 -15.73 -6.36
C LYS A 193 8.74 -15.77 -6.26
N GLU A 194 8.03 -15.40 -7.32
CA GLU A 194 6.56 -15.43 -7.34
C GLU A 194 6.06 -16.87 -7.11
N PRO A 195 5.04 -17.10 -6.26
CA PRO A 195 4.46 -18.42 -6.05
C PRO A 195 3.81 -18.94 -7.34
N ASP A 196 3.70 -20.26 -7.44
CA ASP A 196 3.03 -20.88 -8.57
C ASP A 196 1.54 -20.49 -8.59
N VAL A 197 1.02 -20.17 -9.76
CA VAL A 197 -0.42 -19.89 -9.99
C VAL A 197 -1.20 -21.14 -10.37
N VAL A 198 -0.57 -22.32 -10.29
CA VAL A 198 -1.18 -23.62 -10.54
C VAL A 198 -0.61 -24.62 -9.55
N PHE A 199 -1.42 -25.57 -9.11
CA PHE A 199 -0.93 -26.63 -8.25
C PHE A 199 0.13 -27.48 -8.97
N ALA A 200 1.22 -27.78 -8.27
CA ALA A 200 2.24 -28.69 -8.76
C ALA A 200 1.64 -30.07 -9.16
N PRO A 201 2.27 -30.79 -10.11
CA PRO A 201 1.84 -32.13 -10.47
C PRO A 201 1.79 -33.06 -9.24
N GLY A 202 0.72 -33.84 -9.11
CA GLY A 202 0.55 -34.80 -8.02
C GLY A 202 -0.03 -34.23 -6.72
N VAL A 203 -0.24 -32.91 -6.63
CA VAL A 203 -0.98 -32.30 -5.51
C VAL A 203 -2.44 -32.72 -5.57
N ASP A 204 -2.94 -33.24 -4.46
CA ASP A 204 -4.36 -33.51 -4.21
C ASP A 204 -5.08 -32.22 -3.80
N ILE A 205 -6.03 -31.78 -4.62
CA ILE A 205 -6.71 -30.49 -4.44
C ILE A 205 -7.51 -30.44 -3.14
N ALA A 206 -8.16 -31.55 -2.76
CA ALA A 206 -8.98 -31.57 -1.55
C ALA A 206 -8.11 -31.42 -0.29
N THR A 207 -6.98 -32.12 -0.24
CA THR A 207 -6.01 -32.02 0.86
C THR A 207 -5.42 -30.61 0.94
N GLU A 208 -5.04 -30.03 -0.20
CA GLU A 208 -4.47 -28.68 -0.25
C GLU A 208 -5.48 -27.61 0.21
N LEU A 209 -6.74 -27.72 -0.23
CA LEU A 209 -7.80 -26.82 0.21
C LEU A 209 -8.14 -27.01 1.69
N ASP A 210 -8.10 -28.23 2.20
CA ASP A 210 -8.27 -28.50 3.63
C ASP A 210 -7.18 -27.83 4.46
N ASP A 211 -5.91 -28.01 4.07
CA ASP A 211 -4.77 -27.37 4.74
C ASP A 211 -4.93 -25.85 4.76
N VAL A 212 -5.25 -25.25 3.61
CA VAL A 212 -5.39 -23.80 3.48
C VAL A 212 -6.56 -23.26 4.29
N LEU A 213 -7.75 -23.86 4.17
CA LEU A 213 -8.97 -23.37 4.82
C LEU A 213 -9.00 -23.67 6.33
N SER A 214 -8.24 -24.68 6.78
CA SER A 214 -8.08 -25.04 8.20
C SER A 214 -6.89 -24.36 8.88
N CYS A 215 -6.23 -23.38 8.25
CA CYS A 215 -5.04 -22.67 8.76
C CYS A 215 -3.78 -23.54 8.96
N ASN A 216 -3.66 -24.68 8.27
CA ASN A 216 -2.49 -25.56 8.32
C ASN A 216 -1.46 -25.29 7.21
N ALA A 217 -1.75 -24.33 6.31
CA ALA A 217 -0.83 -23.89 5.26
C ALA A 217 -0.21 -22.52 5.56
N ASP A 218 0.68 -22.07 4.68
CA ASP A 218 1.22 -20.71 4.65
C ASP A 218 0.44 -19.83 3.65
N ALA A 219 0.68 -18.51 3.69
CA ALA A 219 -0.06 -17.58 2.85
C ALA A 219 0.23 -17.73 1.35
N LEU A 220 1.38 -18.29 0.94
CA LEU A 220 1.69 -18.53 -0.47
C LEU A 220 0.89 -19.72 -1.02
N ARG A 221 0.77 -20.80 -0.24
CA ARG A 221 -0.13 -21.91 -0.56
C ARG A 221 -1.58 -21.46 -0.64
N ASN A 222 -2.01 -20.59 0.29
CA ASN A 222 -3.33 -19.96 0.22
C ASN A 222 -3.52 -19.15 -1.08
N TYR A 223 -2.52 -18.35 -1.48
CA TYR A 223 -2.57 -17.60 -2.74
C TYR A 223 -2.71 -18.51 -3.96
N THR A 224 -1.90 -19.57 -4.04
CA THR A 224 -1.98 -20.57 -5.12
C THR A 224 -3.35 -21.24 -5.14
N ALA A 225 -3.86 -21.65 -3.98
CA ALA A 225 -5.16 -22.31 -3.87
C ALA A 225 -6.32 -21.39 -4.26
N ASP A 226 -6.32 -20.13 -3.81
CA ASP A 226 -7.33 -19.14 -4.15
C ASP A 226 -7.37 -18.83 -5.65
N TRP A 227 -6.19 -18.68 -6.27
CA TRP A 227 -6.09 -18.48 -7.71
C TRP A 227 -6.57 -19.72 -8.49
N ALA A 228 -6.16 -20.91 -8.07
CA ALA A 228 -6.54 -22.16 -8.72
C ALA A 228 -8.07 -22.40 -8.64
N VAL A 229 -8.68 -22.12 -7.49
CA VAL A 229 -10.15 -22.16 -7.31
C VAL A 229 -10.81 -21.12 -8.20
N THR A 230 -10.32 -19.89 -8.22
CA THR A 230 -10.84 -18.82 -9.08
C THR A 230 -10.87 -19.23 -10.56
N MET A 231 -9.82 -19.91 -11.03
CA MET A 231 -9.69 -20.35 -12.41
C MET A 231 -10.30 -21.73 -12.68
N SER A 232 -10.86 -22.41 -11.67
CA SER A 232 -11.23 -23.83 -11.72
C SER A 232 -12.21 -24.18 -12.85
N ALA A 233 -13.22 -23.36 -13.10
CA ALA A 233 -14.20 -23.61 -14.16
C ALA A 233 -13.67 -23.31 -15.57
N HIS A 234 -12.53 -22.61 -15.68
CA HIS A 234 -11.99 -22.08 -16.93
C HIS A 234 -10.59 -22.63 -17.28
N THR A 235 -10.09 -23.59 -16.49
CA THR A 235 -8.76 -24.20 -16.68
C THR A 235 -8.81 -25.49 -17.49
N THR A 236 -7.68 -25.84 -18.11
CA THR A 236 -7.48 -27.14 -18.78
C THR A 236 -6.98 -28.24 -17.83
N ASP A 237 -6.72 -27.90 -16.56
CA ASP A 237 -6.33 -28.87 -15.54
C ASP A 237 -7.48 -29.85 -15.26
N ALA A 238 -7.24 -31.12 -15.57
CA ALA A 238 -8.23 -32.18 -15.44
C ALA A 238 -8.73 -32.39 -14.01
N ARG A 239 -7.97 -31.95 -12.98
CA ARG A 239 -8.37 -32.04 -11.58
C ARG A 239 -9.58 -31.15 -11.24
N PHE A 240 -9.79 -30.07 -12.00
CA PHE A 240 -10.94 -29.18 -11.87
C PHE A 240 -12.08 -29.53 -12.84
N LYS A 241 -12.00 -30.66 -13.53
CA LYS A 241 -13.02 -31.08 -14.49
C LYS A 241 -14.40 -31.17 -13.82
N GLY A 242 -15.36 -30.42 -14.36
CA GLY A 242 -16.75 -30.43 -13.89
C GLY A 242 -17.04 -29.47 -12.74
N TRP A 243 -16.05 -28.70 -12.30
CA TRP A 243 -16.28 -27.57 -11.42
C TRP A 243 -17.15 -26.51 -12.12
N LYS A 244 -17.97 -25.83 -11.34
CA LYS A 244 -18.84 -24.74 -11.80
C LYS A 244 -18.56 -23.51 -10.96
N ASP A 245 -18.70 -22.34 -11.55
CA ASP A 245 -18.58 -21.06 -10.88
C ASP A 245 -19.82 -20.18 -11.10
N GLY A 246 -19.95 -19.16 -10.28
CA GLY A 246 -20.94 -18.10 -10.43
C GLY A 246 -20.78 -17.02 -9.39
N GLU A 247 -21.76 -16.13 -9.35
CA GLU A 247 -21.84 -14.99 -8.44
C GLU A 247 -23.25 -14.95 -7.85
N ASP A 248 -23.38 -14.59 -6.57
CA ASP A 248 -24.67 -14.41 -5.91
C ASP A 248 -25.18 -12.95 -6.00
N GLU A 249 -26.36 -12.68 -5.43
CA GLU A 249 -26.99 -11.36 -5.50
C GLU A 249 -26.21 -10.27 -4.74
N GLU A 250 -25.33 -10.68 -3.82
CA GLU A 250 -24.47 -9.79 -3.02
C GLU A 250 -23.12 -9.55 -3.70
N GLY A 251 -22.86 -10.17 -4.85
CA GLY A 251 -21.61 -10.07 -5.59
C GLY A 251 -20.53 -11.04 -5.09
N ASN A 252 -20.85 -11.97 -4.19
CA ASN A 252 -19.87 -12.97 -3.75
C ASN A 252 -19.74 -14.05 -4.82
N ARG A 253 -18.49 -14.34 -5.19
CA ARG A 253 -18.20 -15.43 -6.14
C ARG A 253 -18.19 -16.77 -5.43
N TRP A 254 -18.64 -17.80 -6.13
CA TRP A 254 -18.68 -19.16 -5.60
C TRP A 254 -18.22 -20.19 -6.63
N TRP A 255 -17.77 -21.35 -6.12
CA TRP A 255 -17.35 -22.49 -6.90
C TRP A 255 -17.91 -23.78 -6.32
N VAL A 256 -18.38 -24.67 -7.18
CA VAL A 256 -18.97 -25.96 -6.80
C VAL A 256 -18.16 -27.09 -7.44
N PRO A 257 -17.46 -27.92 -6.64
CA PRO A 257 -16.84 -29.13 -7.15
C PRO A 257 -17.89 -30.16 -7.61
N PRO A 258 -17.54 -31.11 -8.49
CA PRO A 258 -18.48 -32.14 -8.96
C PRO A 258 -18.93 -33.11 -7.85
N ALA A 259 -18.21 -33.16 -6.73
CA ALA A 259 -18.57 -33.87 -5.52
C ALA A 259 -18.07 -33.08 -4.29
N PRO A 260 -18.72 -33.20 -3.12
CA PRO A 260 -18.27 -32.51 -1.91
C PRO A 260 -16.82 -32.87 -1.57
N ILE A 261 -16.05 -31.85 -1.18
CA ILE A 261 -14.67 -32.00 -0.68
C ILE A 261 -14.69 -31.98 0.85
N MET A 262 -13.78 -32.71 1.48
CA MET A 262 -13.71 -32.74 2.94
C MET A 262 -12.81 -31.60 3.43
N ILE A 263 -13.37 -30.69 4.24
CA ILE A 263 -12.66 -29.56 4.86
C ILE A 263 -12.92 -29.63 6.37
N ALA A 264 -11.85 -29.62 7.17
CA ALA A 264 -11.86 -29.82 8.60
C ALA A 264 -12.68 -31.07 9.02
N GLY A 265 -12.59 -32.14 8.22
CA GLY A 265 -13.33 -33.39 8.44
C GLY A 265 -14.83 -33.32 8.13
N ARG A 266 -15.31 -32.26 7.46
CA ARG A 266 -16.73 -32.06 7.12
C ARG A 266 -16.91 -31.86 5.61
N PRO A 267 -18.05 -32.30 5.03
CA PRO A 267 -18.31 -32.08 3.62
C PRO A 267 -18.57 -30.60 3.33
N ALA A 268 -17.80 -30.05 2.41
CA ALA A 268 -17.99 -28.73 1.81
C ALA A 268 -18.50 -28.91 0.37
N SER A 269 -19.74 -28.50 0.15
CA SER A 269 -20.39 -28.63 -1.17
C SER A 269 -20.12 -27.43 -2.07
N ARG A 270 -19.66 -26.32 -1.50
CA ARG A 270 -19.39 -25.06 -2.20
C ARG A 270 -18.22 -24.33 -1.54
N LEU A 271 -17.43 -23.64 -2.35
CA LEU A 271 -16.46 -22.65 -1.90
C LEU A 271 -17.02 -21.27 -2.24
N VAL A 272 -16.84 -20.30 -1.35
CA VAL A 272 -17.35 -18.93 -1.49
C VAL A 272 -16.24 -17.94 -1.18
N LYS A 273 -16.07 -16.92 -2.02
CA LYS A 273 -15.17 -15.79 -1.76
C LYS A 273 -15.99 -14.64 -1.20
N VAL A 274 -15.74 -14.29 0.06
CA VAL A 274 -16.35 -13.12 0.72
C VAL A 274 -15.23 -12.13 1.03
N GLY A 275 -15.27 -10.96 0.39
CA GLY A 275 -14.15 -10.02 0.42
C GLY A 275 -12.87 -10.63 -0.16
N GLN A 276 -11.79 -10.64 0.61
CA GLN A 276 -10.50 -11.24 0.22
C GLN A 276 -10.32 -12.69 0.70
N THR A 277 -11.29 -13.25 1.42
CA THR A 277 -11.14 -14.56 2.07
C THR A 277 -11.95 -15.62 1.35
N LEU A 278 -11.31 -16.75 1.07
CA LEU A 278 -11.96 -17.94 0.54
C LEU A 278 -12.47 -18.79 1.71
N TYR A 279 -13.72 -19.22 1.61
CA TYR A 279 -14.39 -20.04 2.61
C TYR A 279 -14.88 -21.34 1.99
N ALA A 280 -14.85 -22.41 2.78
CA ALA A 280 -15.70 -23.57 2.58
C ALA A 280 -17.08 -23.30 3.16
N GLU A 281 -18.11 -23.52 2.36
CA GLU A 281 -19.48 -23.62 2.84
C GLU A 281 -19.75 -25.05 3.30
N LEU A 282 -19.79 -25.21 4.61
CA LEU A 282 -20.09 -26.46 5.29
C LEU A 282 -21.60 -26.62 5.44
N ASP A 283 -22.06 -27.87 5.29
CA ASP A 283 -23.47 -28.21 5.51
C ASP A 283 -23.79 -28.26 7.02
N GLY A 284 -24.80 -27.49 7.43
CA GLY A 284 -25.33 -27.41 8.79
C GLY A 284 -25.19 -26.02 9.44
N ASP A 285 -26.08 -25.74 10.39
CA ASP A 285 -25.99 -24.60 11.31
C ASP A 285 -25.08 -24.99 12.49
N ILE A 286 -23.77 -25.06 12.22
CA ILE A 286 -22.78 -25.66 13.12
C ILE A 286 -21.70 -24.66 13.55
N ALA A 287 -21.88 -23.37 13.30
CA ALA A 287 -20.89 -22.34 13.62
C ALA A 287 -20.51 -22.33 15.11
N GLU A 288 -21.50 -22.32 16.01
CA GLU A 288 -21.29 -22.34 17.46
C GLU A 288 -20.61 -23.63 17.91
N THR A 289 -21.06 -24.78 17.43
CA THR A 289 -20.46 -26.08 17.76
C THR A 289 -18.99 -26.15 17.33
N LEU A 290 -18.68 -25.67 16.12
CA LEU A 290 -17.30 -25.60 15.64
C LEU A 290 -16.44 -24.64 16.46
N ALA A 291 -17.01 -23.50 16.86
CA ALA A 291 -16.32 -22.54 17.71
C ALA A 291 -15.99 -23.13 19.10
N GLU A 292 -16.91 -23.90 19.69
CA GLU A 292 -16.65 -24.64 20.92
C GLU A 292 -15.56 -25.71 20.74
N ASP A 293 -15.65 -26.53 19.69
CA ASP A 293 -14.67 -27.59 19.38
C ASP A 293 -13.25 -27.03 19.19
N TRP A 294 -13.15 -25.83 18.59
CA TRP A 294 -11.88 -25.20 18.22
C TRP A 294 -11.47 -24.07 19.16
N LEU A 295 -12.22 -23.84 20.24
CA LEU A 295 -11.98 -22.78 21.23
C LEU A 295 -11.88 -21.38 20.61
N LEU A 296 -12.73 -21.09 19.61
CA LEU A 296 -12.76 -19.80 18.94
C LEU A 296 -13.62 -18.80 19.73
N PRO A 297 -13.10 -17.62 20.11
CA PRO A 297 -13.88 -16.59 20.77
C PRO A 297 -14.91 -15.97 19.81
N PRO A 298 -16.04 -15.45 20.32
CA PRO A 298 -17.00 -14.71 19.50
C PRO A 298 -16.36 -13.43 18.94
N TYR A 299 -16.75 -13.06 17.74
CA TYR A 299 -16.29 -11.87 17.02
C TYR A 299 -17.48 -10.98 16.68
N ASP A 300 -17.44 -9.72 17.13
CA ASP A 300 -18.53 -8.74 17.01
C ASP A 300 -18.34 -7.77 15.83
N GLY A 301 -17.28 -7.93 15.05
CA GLY A 301 -17.00 -7.09 13.88
C GLY A 301 -17.87 -7.38 12.65
N TRP A 302 -18.72 -8.41 12.69
CA TRP A 302 -19.63 -8.77 11.60
C TRP A 302 -21.10 -8.78 12.07
N SER A 303 -22.02 -8.61 11.11
CA SER A 303 -23.47 -8.63 11.37
C SER A 303 -23.99 -9.99 11.82
N ASP A 304 -23.29 -11.06 11.45
CA ASP A 304 -23.71 -12.44 11.68
C ASP A 304 -22.91 -13.05 12.82
N ALA A 305 -23.45 -14.11 13.44
CA ALA A 305 -22.73 -14.85 14.47
C ALA A 305 -21.42 -15.41 13.90
N ALA A 306 -20.30 -14.95 14.46
CA ALA A 306 -18.97 -15.25 13.98
C ALA A 306 -18.01 -15.51 15.12
N PHE A 307 -17.00 -16.32 14.84
CA PHE A 307 -15.99 -16.76 15.78
C PHE A 307 -14.63 -16.77 15.10
N VAL A 308 -13.63 -16.15 15.73
CA VAL A 308 -12.33 -15.91 15.12
C VAL A 308 -11.23 -16.23 16.11
N GLY A 309 -10.38 -17.20 15.78
CA GLY A 309 -9.20 -17.57 16.58
C GLY A 309 -7.91 -17.17 15.87
N PHE A 310 -7.10 -16.35 16.53
CA PHE A 310 -5.79 -15.95 16.03
C PHE A 310 -4.72 -16.95 16.46
N TYR A 311 -3.84 -17.32 15.53
CA TYR A 311 -2.69 -18.19 15.78
C TYR A 311 -1.40 -17.36 15.84
N ASP A 312 -0.37 -17.92 16.48
CA ASP A 312 0.94 -17.27 16.63
C ASP A 312 1.53 -16.88 15.27
N THR A 313 2.12 -15.67 15.23
CA THR A 313 2.87 -15.16 14.09
C THR A 313 4.03 -16.10 13.74
N ASP A 314 4.02 -16.65 12.54
CA ASP A 314 5.14 -17.46 12.03
C ASP A 314 5.98 -16.65 11.04
N THR A 315 7.30 -16.92 11.01
CA THR A 315 8.17 -16.37 9.96
C THR A 315 8.20 -17.33 8.79
N ALA A 316 7.53 -16.97 7.71
CA ALA A 316 7.53 -17.74 6.48
C ALA A 316 8.94 -17.84 5.87
N ALA A 317 9.14 -18.84 5.02
CA ALA A 317 10.44 -19.15 4.40
C ALA A 317 11.02 -17.99 3.55
N ASP A 318 10.19 -17.07 3.10
CA ASP A 318 10.57 -15.87 2.35
C ASP A 318 10.83 -14.63 3.24
N GLY A 319 10.75 -14.79 4.58
CA GLY A 319 11.06 -13.79 5.60
C GLY A 319 9.88 -12.90 6.01
N TRP A 320 8.66 -13.31 5.67
CA TRP A 320 7.43 -12.60 6.02
C TRP A 320 6.88 -13.05 7.37
N LEU A 321 6.25 -12.14 8.09
CA LEU A 321 5.47 -12.48 9.28
C LEU A 321 4.04 -12.79 8.84
N GLU A 322 3.55 -13.97 9.20
CA GLU A 322 2.20 -14.41 8.85
C GLU A 322 1.37 -14.59 10.11
N ASP A 323 0.35 -13.75 10.23
CA ASP A 323 -0.70 -13.93 11.21
C ASP A 323 -1.85 -14.67 10.54
N ARG A 324 -2.37 -15.68 11.23
CA ARG A 324 -3.46 -16.52 10.71
C ARG A 324 -4.64 -16.42 11.64
N ALA A 325 -5.83 -16.27 11.05
CA ALA A 325 -7.08 -16.24 11.78
C ALA A 325 -8.01 -17.32 11.24
N ARG A 326 -8.33 -18.32 12.07
CA ARG A 326 -9.37 -19.31 11.73
C ARG A 326 -10.72 -18.70 11.99
N ILE A 327 -11.58 -18.78 10.98
CA ILE A 327 -12.88 -18.15 10.97
C ILE A 327 -13.96 -19.23 10.84
N VAL A 328 -15.00 -19.08 11.66
CA VAL A 328 -16.28 -19.77 11.49
C VAL A 328 -17.41 -18.77 11.65
N ARG A 329 -18.36 -18.74 10.73
CA ARG A 329 -19.53 -17.85 10.84
C ARG A 329 -20.80 -18.46 10.26
N ALA A 330 -21.93 -18.07 10.81
CA ALA A 330 -23.24 -18.30 10.21
C ALA A 330 -23.30 -17.63 8.83
N TRP A 331 -24.06 -18.24 7.90
CA TRP A 331 -24.13 -17.77 6.52
C TRP A 331 -25.56 -17.76 5.96
N ALA A 332 -26.05 -18.93 5.54
CA ALA A 332 -27.41 -19.13 5.05
C ALA A 332 -28.09 -20.21 5.90
N PRO A 333 -29.43 -20.34 5.86
CA PRO A 333 -30.11 -21.37 6.63
C PRO A 333 -29.55 -22.77 6.35
N GLY A 334 -29.07 -23.44 7.40
CA GLY A 334 -28.42 -24.74 7.30
C GLY A 334 -26.99 -24.69 6.74
N LYS A 335 -26.31 -23.54 6.77
CA LYS A 335 -24.98 -23.35 6.19
C LYS A 335 -24.04 -22.56 7.10
N THR A 336 -22.80 -23.01 7.18
CA THR A 336 -21.73 -22.37 7.95
C THR A 336 -20.54 -22.12 7.03
N LEU A 337 -19.97 -20.90 7.07
CA LEU A 337 -18.69 -20.65 6.41
C LEU A 337 -17.54 -20.99 7.37
N HIS A 338 -16.56 -21.72 6.86
CA HIS A 338 -15.29 -21.97 7.53
C HIS A 338 -14.15 -21.60 6.58
N GLY A 339 -13.20 -20.79 7.06
CA GLY A 339 -12.01 -20.46 6.30
C GLY A 339 -10.86 -20.05 7.21
N CYS A 340 -9.77 -19.66 6.55
CA CYS A 340 -8.60 -19.09 7.19
C CYS A 340 -8.24 -17.78 6.50
N GLU A 341 -8.02 -16.75 7.30
CA GLU A 341 -7.47 -15.50 6.82
C GLU A 341 -5.97 -15.43 7.12
N TYR A 342 -5.22 -14.90 6.17
CA TYR A 342 -3.78 -14.81 6.19
C TYR A 342 -3.38 -13.34 6.10
N GLN A 343 -3.09 -12.74 7.24
CA GLN A 343 -2.53 -11.40 7.29
C GLN A 343 -1.02 -11.50 7.12
N GLN A 344 -0.49 -10.64 6.24
CA GLN A 344 0.89 -10.74 5.78
C GLN A 344 1.59 -9.44 6.09
N ASN A 345 2.40 -9.48 7.14
CA ASN A 345 3.15 -8.34 7.61
C ASN A 345 4.62 -8.52 7.26
N ARG A 346 5.31 -7.41 7.02
CA ARG A 346 6.78 -7.43 7.03
C ARG A 346 7.25 -6.64 8.24
N PRO A 347 8.33 -7.05 8.94
CA PRO A 347 8.94 -6.19 9.93
C PRO A 347 9.28 -4.86 9.26
N GLU A 348 8.73 -3.79 9.83
CA GLU A 348 9.06 -2.44 9.40
C GLU A 348 10.55 -2.22 9.59
N PHE A 349 11.18 -1.53 8.64
CA PHE A 349 12.61 -1.27 8.71
C PHE A 349 12.94 0.08 8.12
N GLY A 350 14.13 0.55 8.47
CA GLY A 350 14.69 1.80 7.96
C GLY A 350 14.08 3.02 8.62
N GLU A 351 14.75 4.15 8.50
CA GLU A 351 14.30 5.43 9.02
C GLU A 351 13.35 6.09 8.00
N HIS A 352 12.23 6.60 8.48
CA HIS A 352 11.35 7.50 7.76
C HIS A 352 11.46 8.89 8.39
N PRO A 353 11.56 9.98 7.62
CA PRO A 353 11.58 11.34 8.17
C PRO A 353 10.35 11.72 9.02
N ASP A 354 9.27 10.94 8.95
CA ASP A 354 8.09 11.13 9.83
C ASP A 354 8.25 10.43 11.19
N ASP A 355 9.22 9.51 11.35
CA ASP A 355 9.45 8.82 12.62
C ASP A 355 10.01 9.79 13.69
N ASP A 356 10.66 10.88 13.27
CA ASP A 356 11.25 11.89 14.16
C ASP A 356 10.21 12.84 14.79
N ASP A 357 8.96 12.82 14.30
CA ASP A 357 7.85 13.70 14.76
C ASP A 357 7.05 13.11 15.94
N GLU A 358 7.34 11.88 16.39
CA GLU A 358 6.70 11.24 17.56
C GLU A 358 7.38 11.58 18.92
N GLY A 359 8.19 12.66 18.96
CA GLY A 359 8.95 13.12 20.14
C GLY A 359 8.21 14.04 21.10
#